data_AF-A0A349H0M4-F1
#
_entry.id   AF-A0A349H0M4-F1
#
_cell.length_a   1.000
_cell.length_b   1.000
_cell.length_c   1.000
_cell.angle_alpha   90.00
_cell.angle_beta   90.00
_cell.angle_gamma   90.00
#
_symmetry.space_group_name_H-M   'P 1'
#
loop_
_entity.id
_entity.type
_entity.pdbx_description
1 polymer ?
#
loop_
_entity_poly.entity_id
_entity_poly.type
_entity_poly.pdbx_seq_one_letter_code
_entity_poly.pdbx_strand_id
1 'polypeptide(L)'
;MNQTITSKDKAVIRELAVQYAELANGEQNRMSLVRWRNLNNLKSDRPLVFCNVYHLLPEIDPHLPALQVENKSLREVERWFRRALWSATLGDDRYVDPWFTVRAEMYTQAEGIFGIAPETVHDDQSRGWRHMPVLKRMEDLDKLRA
;
A
#
# COMPACT_ATOMS: atom_id res chain seq x y z
N MET A 1 10.75 -14.89 -17.33
CA MET A 1 9.88 -16.05 -17.61
C MET A 1 8.49 -15.72 -17.11
N ASN A 2 7.50 -15.58 -18.01
CA ASN A 2 6.11 -15.39 -17.60
C ASN A 2 5.59 -16.70 -17.01
N GLN A 3 5.39 -16.72 -15.69
CA GLN A 3 4.77 -17.86 -15.02
C GLN A 3 3.27 -17.91 -15.37
N THR A 4 2.81 -19.06 -15.82
CA THR A 4 1.38 -19.30 -16.11
C THR A 4 0.57 -19.22 -14.82
N ILE A 5 -0.55 -18.48 -14.84
CA ILE A 5 -1.48 -18.39 -13.70
C ILE A 5 -2.27 -19.71 -13.60
N THR A 6 -2.19 -20.39 -12.46
CA THR A 6 -2.86 -21.68 -12.24
C THR A 6 -4.30 -21.51 -11.74
N SER A 7 -5.10 -22.58 -11.81
CA SER A 7 -6.45 -22.59 -11.20
C SER A 7 -6.40 -22.45 -9.67
N LYS A 8 -5.36 -22.99 -9.03
CA LYS A 8 -5.10 -22.85 -7.59
C LYS A 8 -4.85 -21.39 -7.23
N ASP A 9 -4.01 -20.68 -7.98
CA ASP A 9 -3.73 -19.26 -7.73
C ASP A 9 -5.01 -18.43 -7.79
N LYS A 10 -5.84 -18.67 -8.81
CA LYS A 10 -7.14 -17.99 -8.96
C LYS A 10 -8.08 -18.27 -7.80
N ALA A 11 -8.10 -19.50 -7.29
CA ALA A 11 -8.95 -19.88 -6.17
C ALA A 11 -8.56 -19.11 -4.90
N VAL A 12 -7.27 -19.09 -4.56
CA VAL A 12 -6.75 -18.37 -3.38
C VAL A 12 -7.09 -16.87 -3.45
N ILE A 13 -6.85 -16.22 -4.59
CA ILE A 13 -7.13 -14.79 -4.74
C ILE A 13 -8.63 -14.50 -4.66
N ARG A 14 -9.48 -15.35 -5.24
CA ARG A 14 -10.94 -15.17 -5.16
C ARG A 14 -11.46 -15.32 -3.75
N GLU A 15 -10.99 -16.30 -3.00
CA GLU A 15 -11.38 -16.49 -1.61
C GLU A 15 -11.03 -15.27 -0.75
N LEU A 16 -9.81 -14.77 -0.88
CA LEU A 16 -9.37 -13.54 -0.20
C LEU A 16 -10.19 -12.31 -0.63
N ALA A 17 -10.52 -12.20 -1.92
CA ALA A 17 -11.34 -11.11 -2.43
C ALA A 17 -12.78 -11.15 -1.89
N VAL A 18 -13.36 -12.34 -1.68
CA VAL A 18 -14.68 -12.50 -1.03
C VAL A 18 -14.61 -12.00 0.42
N GLN A 19 -13.64 -12.46 1.20
CA GLN A 19 -13.46 -12.02 2.59
C GLN A 19 -13.26 -10.51 2.69
N TYR A 20 -12.47 -9.93 1.78
CA TYR A 20 -12.25 -8.49 1.72
C TYR A 20 -13.52 -7.72 1.32
N ALA A 21 -14.29 -8.25 0.36
CA ALA A 21 -15.55 -7.64 -0.05
C ALA A 21 -16.58 -7.66 1.10
N GLU A 22 -16.65 -8.73 1.89
CA GLU A 22 -17.49 -8.80 3.09
C GLU A 22 -17.07 -7.76 4.13
N LEU A 23 -15.77 -7.62 4.39
CA LEU A 23 -15.22 -6.58 5.26
C LEU A 23 -15.59 -5.18 4.76
N ALA A 24 -15.32 -4.86 3.49
CA ALA A 24 -15.52 -3.54 2.92
C ALA A 24 -17.01 -3.15 2.85
N ASN A 25 -17.90 -4.13 2.65
CA ASN A 25 -19.35 -3.92 2.65
C ASN A 25 -20.00 -4.16 4.03
N GLY A 26 -19.20 -4.34 5.09
CA GLY A 26 -19.69 -4.54 6.45
C GLY A 26 -20.18 -3.24 7.10
N GLU A 27 -21.01 -3.39 8.15
CA GLU A 27 -21.53 -2.23 8.90
C GLU A 27 -20.43 -1.43 9.60
N GLN A 28 -19.45 -2.13 10.20
CA GLN A 28 -18.30 -1.50 10.84
C GLN A 28 -17.55 -0.55 9.88
N ASN A 29 -17.31 -0.99 8.65
CA ASN A 29 -16.60 -0.18 7.64
C ASN A 29 -17.42 1.05 7.22
N ARG A 30 -18.74 0.90 7.04
CA ARG A 30 -19.65 2.02 6.77
C ARG A 30 -19.63 3.05 7.90
N MET A 31 -19.68 2.59 9.15
CA MET A 31 -19.62 3.47 10.31
C MET A 31 -18.27 4.20 10.38
N SER A 32 -17.14 3.52 10.12
CA SER A 32 -15.82 4.15 10.04
C SER A 32 -15.78 5.25 8.97
N LEU A 33 -16.30 4.98 7.77
CA LEU A 33 -16.37 5.98 6.71
C LEU A 33 -17.19 7.22 7.12
N VAL A 34 -18.34 7.02 7.78
CA VAL A 34 -19.15 8.12 8.32
C VAL A 34 -18.37 8.92 9.36
N ARG A 35 -17.65 8.25 10.27
CA ARG A 35 -16.80 8.92 11.27
C ARG A 35 -15.74 9.79 10.61
N TRP A 36 -15.01 9.25 9.62
CA TRP A 36 -14.02 10.03 8.87
C TRP A 36 -14.62 11.22 8.12
N ARG A 37 -15.80 11.04 7.51
CA ARG A 37 -16.53 12.16 6.90
C ARG A 37 -16.90 13.23 7.92
N ASN A 38 -17.36 12.85 9.10
CA ASN A 38 -17.70 13.79 10.16
C ASN A 38 -16.47 14.55 10.66
N LEU A 39 -15.33 13.86 10.85
CA LEU A 39 -14.05 14.48 11.20
C LEU A 39 -13.65 15.56 10.18
N ASN A 40 -13.66 15.21 8.89
CA ASN A 40 -13.30 16.14 7.81
C ASN A 40 -14.29 17.30 7.64
N ASN A 41 -15.51 17.18 8.18
CA ASN A 41 -16.52 18.23 8.20
C ASN A 41 -16.59 18.98 9.55
N LEU A 42 -15.64 18.75 10.46
CA LEU A 42 -15.61 19.36 11.80
C LEU A 42 -16.85 19.06 12.66
N LYS A 43 -17.45 17.89 12.46
CA LYS A 43 -18.66 17.39 13.16
C LYS A 43 -18.39 16.12 13.97
N SER A 44 -17.12 15.83 14.27
CA SER A 44 -16.78 14.63 15.03
C SER A 44 -17.14 14.79 16.50
N ASP A 45 -17.70 13.74 17.08
CA ASP A 45 -18.10 13.63 18.49
C ASP A 45 -17.00 13.03 19.37
N ARG A 46 -15.94 12.48 18.76
CA ARG A 46 -14.78 11.92 19.45
C ARG A 46 -13.52 11.93 18.59
N PRO A 47 -12.32 11.84 19.20
CA PRO A 47 -11.11 11.56 18.44
C PRO A 47 -11.21 10.22 17.68
N LEU A 48 -10.68 10.19 16.46
CA LEU A 48 -10.51 8.96 15.68
C LEU A 48 -9.08 8.44 15.82
N VAL A 49 -8.92 7.12 15.85
CA VAL A 49 -7.62 6.45 15.97
C VAL A 49 -7.24 5.80 14.64
N PHE A 50 -6.01 5.99 14.19
CA PHE A 50 -5.47 5.32 13.02
C PHE A 50 -4.09 4.73 13.32
N CYS A 51 -4.01 3.41 13.29
CA CYS A 51 -2.77 2.67 13.55
C CYS A 51 -2.00 2.50 12.24
N ASN A 52 -1.08 3.43 11.95
CA ASN A 52 -0.22 3.33 10.78
C ASN A 52 0.94 2.35 11.04
N VAL A 53 0.84 1.16 10.45
CA VAL A 53 1.82 0.08 10.60
C VAL A 53 2.69 -0.12 9.36
N TYR A 54 2.67 0.81 8.40
CA TYR A 54 3.36 0.65 7.12
C TYR A 54 4.86 0.34 7.26
N HIS A 55 5.55 1.04 8.16
CA HIS A 55 6.98 0.83 8.41
C HIS A 55 7.29 -0.43 9.23
N LEU A 56 6.28 -1.08 9.80
CA LEU A 56 6.39 -2.31 10.59
C LEU A 56 6.04 -3.56 9.76
N LEU A 57 5.68 -3.39 8.48
CA LEU A 57 5.31 -4.52 7.61
C LEU A 57 6.41 -5.60 7.51
N PRO A 58 7.72 -5.27 7.44
CA PRO A 58 8.77 -6.29 7.47
C PRO A 58 8.76 -7.17 8.72
N GLU A 59 8.37 -6.61 9.87
CA GLU A 59 8.23 -7.31 11.14
C GLU A 59 6.90 -8.06 11.25
N ILE A 60 5.84 -7.55 10.64
CA ILE A 60 4.48 -8.15 10.68
C ILE A 60 4.35 -9.31 9.70
N ASP A 61 4.86 -9.16 8.48
CA ASP A 61 4.69 -10.13 7.39
C ASP A 61 5.06 -11.58 7.75
N PRO A 62 6.15 -11.86 8.49
CA PRO A 62 6.49 -13.23 8.91
C PRO A 62 5.45 -13.89 9.82
N HIS A 63 4.60 -13.10 10.47
CA HIS A 63 3.53 -13.58 11.35
C HIS A 63 2.17 -13.71 10.64
N LEU A 64 2.07 -13.25 9.39
CA LEU A 64 0.88 -13.45 8.58
C LEU A 64 0.87 -14.86 7.98
N PRO A 65 -0.30 -15.39 7.59
CA PRO A 65 -0.37 -16.69 6.91
C PRO A 65 0.53 -16.71 5.67
N ALA A 66 1.22 -17.84 5.48
CA ALA A 66 2.13 -18.01 4.35
C ALA A 66 1.42 -17.84 3.00
N LEU A 67 2.13 -17.27 2.04
CA LEU A 67 1.62 -17.10 0.68
C LEU A 67 1.48 -18.46 -0.02
N GLN A 68 0.34 -18.70 -0.62
CA GLN A 68 0.00 -19.97 -1.28
C GLN A 68 0.07 -19.89 -2.81
N VAL A 69 0.03 -18.67 -3.35
CA VAL A 69 0.11 -18.41 -4.79
C VAL A 69 1.54 -18.56 -5.28
N GLU A 70 1.72 -19.24 -6.41
CA GLU A 70 3.05 -19.50 -7.00
C GLU A 70 3.45 -18.40 -7.99
N ASN A 71 2.47 -17.83 -8.71
CA ASN A 71 2.70 -16.76 -9.66
C ASN A 71 3.23 -15.48 -8.98
N LYS A 72 4.40 -15.00 -9.43
CA LYS A 72 5.08 -13.83 -8.84
C LYS A 72 4.19 -12.58 -8.75
N SER A 73 3.42 -12.24 -9.79
CA SER A 73 2.58 -11.05 -9.79
C SER A 73 1.40 -11.18 -8.83
N LEU A 74 0.80 -12.37 -8.75
CA LEU A 74 -0.32 -12.62 -7.84
C LEU A 74 0.09 -12.78 -6.37
N ARG A 75 1.35 -13.10 -6.08
CA ARG A 75 1.87 -13.10 -4.69
C ARG A 75 1.79 -11.72 -4.04
N GLU A 76 2.02 -10.66 -4.79
CA GLU A 76 1.86 -9.28 -4.30
C GLU A 76 0.39 -8.97 -4.00
N VAL A 77 -0.52 -9.46 -4.85
CA VAL A 77 -1.97 -9.32 -4.65
C VAL A 77 -2.44 -10.10 -3.41
N GLU A 78 -1.98 -11.35 -3.26
CA GLU A 78 -2.26 -12.17 -2.07
C GLU A 78 -1.78 -11.48 -0.80
N ARG A 79 -0.53 -10.98 -0.81
CA ARG A 79 0.05 -10.26 0.34
C ARG A 79 -0.75 -9.03 0.69
N TRP A 80 -1.20 -8.26 -0.31
CA TRP A 80 -2.04 -7.09 -0.09
C TRP A 80 -3.34 -7.45 0.63
N PHE A 81 -4.08 -8.46 0.15
CA PHE A 81 -5.33 -8.89 0.79
C PHE A 81 -5.09 -9.40 2.21
N ARG A 82 -4.05 -10.22 2.44
CA ARG A 82 -3.71 -10.73 3.78
C ARG A 82 -3.40 -9.61 4.76
N ARG A 83 -2.62 -8.61 4.34
CA ARG A 83 -2.32 -7.42 5.16
C ARG A 83 -3.56 -6.58 5.43
N ALA A 84 -4.44 -6.41 4.45
CA ALA A 84 -5.67 -5.64 4.60
C ALA A 84 -6.63 -6.31 5.59
N LEU A 85 -6.86 -7.62 5.45
CA LEU A 85 -7.67 -8.43 6.36
C LEU A 85 -7.10 -8.46 7.77
N TRP A 86 -5.77 -8.62 7.91
CA TRP A 86 -5.12 -8.53 9.21
C TRP A 86 -5.22 -7.12 9.82
N SER A 87 -5.04 -6.06 9.04
CA SER A 87 -5.13 -4.69 9.55
C SER A 87 -6.52 -4.39 10.14
N ALA A 88 -7.58 -5.01 9.61
CA ALA A 88 -8.93 -4.88 10.13
C ALA A 88 -9.11 -5.46 11.54
N THR A 89 -8.20 -6.33 12.00
CA THR A 89 -8.24 -6.89 13.37
C THR A 89 -7.64 -5.96 14.42
N LEU A 90 -6.96 -4.87 14.01
CA LEU A 90 -6.36 -3.90 14.92
C LEU A 90 -7.40 -3.07 15.70
N GLY A 91 -8.65 -3.02 15.21
CA GLY A 91 -9.74 -2.31 15.87
C GLY A 91 -9.61 -0.78 15.85
N ASP A 92 -8.83 -0.23 14.92
CA ASP A 92 -8.75 1.21 14.72
C ASP A 92 -9.95 1.75 13.91
N ASP A 93 -10.02 3.06 13.70
CA ASP A 93 -11.12 3.70 12.96
C ASP A 93 -10.93 3.63 11.44
N ARG A 94 -9.98 2.86 10.92
CA ARG A 94 -9.76 2.76 9.47
C ARG A 94 -11.03 2.32 8.76
N TYR A 95 -11.24 2.86 7.57
CA TYR A 95 -12.13 2.27 6.57
C TYR A 95 -11.30 1.71 5.41
N VAL A 96 -11.87 0.77 4.69
CA VAL A 96 -11.30 0.18 3.48
C VAL A 96 -12.25 0.39 2.30
N ASP A 97 -11.70 0.62 1.12
CA ASP A 97 -12.48 0.78 -0.10
C ASP A 97 -12.96 -0.57 -0.64
N PRO A 98 -14.16 -0.67 -1.26
CA PRO A 98 -14.68 -1.92 -1.81
C PRO A 98 -14.06 -2.33 -3.15
N TRP A 99 -12.77 -2.03 -3.35
CA TRP A 99 -11.99 -2.42 -4.52
C TRP A 99 -10.51 -2.61 -4.19
N PHE A 100 -9.83 -3.37 -5.03
CA PHE A 100 -8.37 -3.44 -5.06
C PHE A 100 -7.83 -2.47 -6.11
N THR A 101 -6.92 -1.58 -5.72
CA THR A 101 -6.37 -0.58 -6.65
C THR A 101 -5.19 -1.16 -7.41
N VAL A 102 -5.33 -1.24 -8.73
CA VAL A 102 -4.24 -1.59 -9.65
C VAL A 102 -3.60 -0.31 -10.16
N ARG A 103 -2.30 -0.14 -9.90
CA ARG A 103 -1.55 1.01 -10.41
C ARG A 103 -1.43 0.90 -11.93
N ALA A 104 -1.80 1.97 -12.64
CA ALA A 104 -1.55 2.06 -14.08
C ALA A 104 -0.04 2.09 -14.36
N GLU A 105 0.39 1.36 -15.39
CA GLU A 105 1.76 1.44 -15.85
C GLU A 105 1.99 2.84 -16.44
N MET A 106 3.06 3.50 -15.98
CA MET A 106 3.41 4.86 -16.39
C MET A 106 4.73 4.78 -17.16
N TYR A 107 4.82 5.50 -18.27
CA TYR A 107 6.11 5.74 -18.90
C TYR A 107 6.91 6.65 -17.96
N THR A 108 7.96 6.10 -17.36
CA THR A 108 8.91 6.85 -16.55
C THR A 108 10.25 6.85 -17.25
N GLN A 109 10.94 7.99 -17.22
CA GLN A 109 12.31 8.08 -17.72
C GLN A 109 13.22 7.18 -16.87
N ALA A 110 14.39 6.81 -17.42
CA ALA A 110 15.33 5.95 -16.73
C ALA A 110 15.77 6.54 -15.38
N GLU A 111 15.84 7.87 -15.32
CA GLU A 111 16.23 8.67 -14.18
C GLU A 111 15.06 8.93 -13.20
N GLY A 112 13.84 8.51 -13.54
CA GLY A 112 12.65 8.68 -12.70
C GLY A 112 11.59 9.59 -13.32
N ILE A 113 10.59 9.96 -12.51
CA ILE A 113 9.37 10.66 -12.97
C ILE A 113 9.69 12.02 -13.62
N PHE A 114 10.73 12.70 -13.15
CA PHE A 114 11.11 14.04 -13.62
C PHE A 114 12.41 14.06 -14.44
N GLY A 115 12.93 12.89 -14.84
CA GLY A 115 14.20 12.82 -15.58
C GLY A 115 15.45 13.15 -14.75
N ILE A 116 15.36 13.08 -13.41
CA ILE A 116 16.45 13.39 -12.49
C ILE A 116 16.63 12.25 -11.49
N ALA A 117 17.81 11.61 -11.55
CA ALA A 117 18.15 10.53 -10.65
C ALA A 117 18.38 11.06 -9.22
N PRO A 118 17.77 10.45 -8.19
CA PRO A 118 18.01 10.83 -6.82
C PRO A 118 19.44 10.46 -6.39
N GLU A 119 20.13 11.38 -5.72
CA GLU A 119 21.40 11.09 -5.06
C GLU A 119 21.10 10.68 -3.61
N THR A 120 21.41 9.43 -3.27
CA THR A 120 21.18 8.89 -1.93
C THR A 120 22.45 8.36 -1.31
N VAL A 121 22.67 8.67 -0.03
CA VAL A 121 23.71 8.08 0.80
C VAL A 121 23.05 7.15 1.80
N HIS A 122 23.46 5.89 1.75
CA HIS A 122 23.03 4.84 2.68
C HIS A 122 24.21 4.40 3.54
N ASP A 123 23.94 4.11 4.81
CA ASP A 123 24.88 3.42 5.69
C ASP A 123 24.36 2.01 5.87
N ASP A 124 25.15 1.00 5.50
CA ASP A 124 24.76 -0.41 5.53
C ASP A 124 24.41 -0.92 6.95
N GLN A 125 24.83 -0.19 7.99
CA GLN A 125 24.48 -0.49 9.38
C GLN A 125 23.18 0.21 9.84
N SER A 126 22.60 1.06 9.00
CA SER A 126 21.39 1.84 9.29
C SER A 126 20.22 1.42 8.40
N ARG A 127 19.00 1.70 8.86
CA ARG A 127 17.78 1.63 8.02
C ARG A 127 17.45 2.98 7.38
N GLY A 128 18.20 4.02 7.71
CA GLY A 128 17.97 5.39 7.26
C GLY A 128 18.66 5.72 5.95
N TRP A 129 18.04 6.59 5.16
CA TRP A 129 18.57 7.11 3.90
C TRP A 129 18.76 8.62 4.00
N ARG A 130 19.89 9.13 3.48
CA ARG A 130 20.09 10.56 3.27
C ARG A 130 19.89 10.89 1.80
N HIS A 131 18.90 11.71 1.50
CA HIS A 131 18.68 12.23 0.16
C HIS A 131 19.46 13.54 -0.01
N MET A 132 20.43 13.54 -0.91
CA MET A 132 21.22 14.72 -1.21
C MET A 132 20.46 15.60 -2.21
N PRO A 133 20.43 16.93 -2.02
CA PRO A 133 19.75 17.82 -2.96
C PRO A 133 20.48 17.80 -4.30
N VAL A 134 19.81 17.29 -5.33
CA VAL A 134 20.34 17.24 -6.71
C VAL A 134 20.09 18.58 -7.43
N LEU A 135 18.94 19.20 -7.15
CA LEU A 135 18.58 20.55 -7.56
C LEU A 135 19.00 21.53 -6.47
N LYS A 136 19.99 22.38 -6.73
CA LYS A 136 20.55 23.30 -5.74
C LYS A 136 20.29 24.76 -6.08
N ARG A 137 20.08 25.07 -7.36
CA ARG A 137 19.85 26.41 -7.87
C ARG A 137 18.66 26.43 -8.83
N MET A 138 18.16 27.62 -9.12
CA MET A 138 16.98 27.79 -9.97
C MET A 138 17.22 27.25 -11.39
N GLU A 139 18.43 27.38 -11.90
CA GLU A 139 18.82 26.90 -13.24
C GLU A 139 18.82 25.36 -13.33
N ASP A 140 18.92 24.65 -12.20
CA ASP A 140 18.86 23.19 -12.23
C ASP A 140 17.46 22.68 -12.62
N LEU A 141 16.42 23.52 -12.56
CA LEU A 141 15.06 23.17 -13.01
C LEU A 141 15.02 22.86 -14.51
N ASP A 142 15.95 23.40 -15.31
CA ASP A 142 16.05 23.10 -16.74
C ASP A 142 16.44 21.64 -17.02
N LYS A 143 16.89 20.91 -15.99
CA LYS A 143 17.19 19.48 -16.06
C LYS A 143 15.93 18.62 -15.98
N LEU A 144 14.80 19.17 -15.52
CA LEU A 144 13.55 18.45 -15.40
C LEU A 144 13.02 18.08 -16.79
N ARG A 145 12.54 16.85 -16.92
CA ARG A 145 11.91 16.35 -18.15
C ARG A 145 10.58 15.71 -17.76
N ALA A 146 9.51 16.11 -18.43
CA ALA A 146 8.15 15.60 -18.25
C ALA A 146 7.75 14.70 -19.43
#